data_AF-A0A9N9TV39-F1
#
_entry.id   AF-A0A9N9TV39-F1
#
_cell.length_a   1.000
_cell.length_b   1.000
_cell.length_c   1.000
_cell.angle_alpha   90.00
_cell.angle_beta   90.00
_cell.angle_gamma   90.00
#
_symmetry.space_group_name_H-M   'P 1'
#
loop_
_entity.id
_entity.type
_entity.pdbx_description
1 polymer ?
#
loop_
_entity_poly.entity_id
_entity_poly.type
_entity_poly.pdbx_seq_one_letter_code
_entity_poly.pdbx_strand_id
1 'polypeptide(L)'
;MCELNFVGSRNITTCGRKQKECYQGAKFDMESITGMGITCDCIPACYELVYLESKSFGGLLPVLNYSEKEDWNVTTSYITRNLAILHIFFPTGQFTKEVKAELYGFTEILSNVGGLLSLCMGFSFLSIIEMLYFVTVKMLCNWLLTNKKKKIRRNDDFQLYNSVGVTKFPFLK
;
A
#
# COMPACT_ATOMS: atom_id res chain seq x y z
N MET A 1 -26.47 22.13 -4.36
CA MET A 1 -25.08 21.67 -4.27
C MET A 1 -24.27 22.48 -5.26
N CYS A 2 -23.14 23.04 -4.85
CA CYS A 2 -22.30 23.91 -5.69
C CYS A 2 -20.82 23.68 -5.36
N GLU A 3 -19.92 24.05 -6.26
CA GLU A 3 -18.47 23.91 -6.08
C GLU A 3 -17.74 25.26 -6.06
N LEU A 4 -16.59 25.32 -5.40
CA LEU A 4 -15.72 26.48 -5.47
C LEU A 4 -15.04 26.53 -6.83
N ASN A 5 -14.78 27.74 -7.35
CA ASN A 5 -14.14 27.96 -8.66
C ASN A 5 -12.77 27.26 -8.84
N PHE A 6 -12.14 26.82 -7.76
CA PHE A 6 -10.84 26.12 -7.76
C PHE A 6 -10.96 24.60 -7.86
N VAL A 7 -12.16 24.05 -7.62
CA VAL A 7 -12.45 22.61 -7.66
C VAL A 7 -12.96 22.33 -9.08
N GLY A 8 -12.04 22.00 -9.99
CA GLY A 8 -12.27 21.93 -11.44
C GLY A 8 -13.13 20.74 -11.91
N SER A 9 -14.32 20.55 -11.35
CA SER A 9 -15.27 19.51 -11.76
C SER A 9 -16.18 20.02 -12.89
N ARG A 10 -16.51 19.13 -13.85
CA ARG A 10 -17.21 19.53 -15.09
C ARG A 10 -18.75 19.53 -15.01
N ASN A 11 -19.32 18.96 -13.95
CA ASN A 11 -20.76 18.66 -13.84
C ASN A 11 -21.49 19.36 -12.68
N ILE A 12 -20.85 20.30 -11.97
CA ILE A 12 -21.45 21.03 -10.85
C ILE A 12 -21.35 22.54 -11.11
N THR A 13 -22.40 23.27 -10.75
CA THR A 13 -22.43 24.73 -10.84
C THR A 13 -21.56 25.38 -9.76
N THR A 14 -20.79 26.38 -10.14
CA THR A 14 -19.96 27.17 -9.22
C THR A 14 -20.80 27.92 -8.17
N CYS A 15 -20.37 27.90 -6.91
CA CYS A 15 -21.06 28.60 -5.82
C CYS A 15 -21.07 30.11 -6.05
N GLY A 16 -22.26 30.72 -5.96
CA GLY A 16 -22.43 32.16 -6.04
C GLY A 16 -22.31 32.86 -4.68
N ARG A 17 -22.28 34.21 -4.69
CA ARG A 17 -22.24 35.01 -3.45
C ARG A 17 -23.38 34.70 -2.46
N LYS A 18 -24.56 34.31 -2.96
CA LYS A 18 -25.72 33.95 -2.12
C LYS A 18 -25.47 32.71 -1.25
N GLN A 19 -24.53 31.85 -1.62
CA GLN A 19 -24.23 30.59 -0.93
C GLN A 19 -23.00 30.70 -0.03
N LYS A 20 -22.56 31.93 0.31
CA LYS A 20 -21.34 32.21 1.08
C LYS A 20 -21.30 31.48 2.41
N GLU A 21 -22.37 31.59 3.19
CA GLU A 21 -22.47 30.97 4.51
C GLU A 21 -22.36 29.44 4.42
N CYS A 22 -23.00 28.84 3.41
CA CYS A 22 -23.00 27.40 3.21
C CYS A 22 -21.61 26.85 2.85
N TYR A 23 -20.92 27.41 1.85
CA TYR A 23 -19.61 26.87 1.46
C TYR A 23 -18.52 27.20 2.48
N GLN A 24 -18.63 28.31 3.21
CA GLN A 24 -17.68 28.65 4.28
C GLN A 24 -17.83 27.71 5.48
N GLY A 25 -19.07 27.42 5.89
CA GLY A 25 -19.34 26.43 6.93
C GLY A 25 -18.85 25.04 6.54
N ALA A 26 -19.19 24.58 5.33
CA ALA A 26 -18.74 23.28 4.84
C ALA A 26 -17.20 23.18 4.72
N LYS A 27 -16.52 24.26 4.30
CA LYS A 27 -15.07 24.30 4.27
C LYS A 27 -14.48 24.21 5.68
N PHE A 28 -15.02 24.99 6.63
CA PHE A 28 -14.57 24.97 8.01
C PHE A 28 -14.78 23.61 8.67
N ASP A 29 -15.93 22.98 8.44
CA ASP A 29 -16.23 21.63 8.96
C ASP A 29 -15.34 20.55 8.33
N MET A 30 -14.81 20.76 7.12
CA MET A 30 -13.85 19.86 6.50
C MET A 30 -12.42 20.08 7.05
N GLU A 31 -12.03 21.33 7.33
CA GLU A 31 -10.69 21.68 7.83
C GLU A 31 -10.55 21.54 9.36
N SER A 32 -11.66 21.47 10.09
CA SER A 32 -11.68 21.37 11.56
C SER A 32 -11.36 19.96 12.08
N ILE A 33 -10.59 19.91 13.17
CA ILE A 33 -10.19 18.68 13.88
C ILE A 33 -11.41 17.94 14.47
N THR A 34 -12.51 18.64 14.77
CA THR A 34 -13.76 18.01 15.28
C THR A 34 -14.79 17.75 14.18
N GLY A 35 -14.43 18.03 12.92
CA GLY A 35 -15.33 17.96 11.79
C GLY A 35 -15.33 16.60 11.09
N MET A 36 -16.17 16.49 10.05
CA MET A 36 -16.25 15.28 9.23
C MET A 36 -15.02 15.09 8.31
N GLY A 37 -14.07 16.02 8.28
CA GLY A 37 -12.82 15.87 7.50
C GLY A 37 -12.02 14.62 7.85
N ILE A 38 -12.11 14.13 9.09
CA ILE A 38 -11.46 12.88 9.54
C ILE A 38 -12.05 11.63 8.84
N THR A 39 -13.26 11.72 8.28
CA THR A 39 -13.87 10.60 7.53
C THR A 39 -13.24 10.38 6.15
N CYS A 40 -12.34 11.27 5.71
CA CYS A 40 -11.62 11.10 4.46
C CYS A 40 -10.35 10.26 4.68
N ASP A 41 -10.35 9.01 4.20
CA ASP A 41 -9.16 8.14 4.15
C ASP A 41 -8.21 8.59 3.03
N CYS A 42 -7.54 9.72 3.25
CA CYS A 42 -6.50 10.22 2.35
C CYS A 42 -5.19 9.45 2.59
N ILE A 43 -4.93 8.45 1.74
CA ILE A 43 -3.66 7.70 1.74
C ILE A 43 -2.53 8.63 1.26
N PRO A 44 -1.33 8.60 1.87
CA PRO A 44 -0.20 9.40 1.41
C PRO A 44 0.22 9.01 -0.02
N ALA A 45 0.73 9.99 -0.76
CA ALA A 45 1.30 9.76 -2.08
C ALA A 45 2.55 8.86 -1.99
N CYS A 46 2.73 7.97 -2.98
CA CYS A 46 3.94 7.13 -3.05
C CYS A 46 5.21 7.92 -3.38
N TYR A 47 5.04 9.08 -4.03
CA TYR A 47 6.11 9.99 -4.38
C TYR A 47 5.74 11.40 -3.92
N GLU A 48 6.60 12.00 -3.11
CA GLU A 48 6.42 13.34 -2.58
C GLU A 48 7.67 14.17 -2.86
N LEU A 49 7.47 15.38 -3.36
CA LEU A 49 8.53 16.36 -3.61
C LEU A 49 8.33 17.52 -2.65
N VAL A 50 9.19 17.60 -1.63
CA VAL A 50 9.14 18.63 -0.60
C VAL A 50 10.25 19.65 -0.84
N TYR A 51 9.87 20.93 -0.97
CA TYR A 51 10.81 22.04 -1.05
C TYR A 51 10.90 22.71 0.32
N LEU A 52 12.07 22.67 0.95
CA LEU A 52 12.33 23.40 2.18
C LEU A 52 12.56 24.87 1.85
N GLU A 53 11.76 25.77 2.41
CA GLU A 53 11.87 27.19 2.15
C GLU A 53 12.72 27.91 3.19
N SER A 54 13.68 28.71 2.72
CA SER A 54 14.39 29.71 3.53
C SER A 54 14.01 31.10 3.02
N LYS A 55 13.50 31.93 3.92
CA LYS A 55 13.01 33.27 3.59
C LYS A 55 13.97 34.31 4.17
N SER A 56 14.38 35.25 3.34
CA SER A 56 15.17 36.41 3.78
C SER A 56 14.52 37.68 3.24
N PHE A 57 14.40 38.67 4.11
CA PHE A 57 13.79 39.95 3.78
C PHE A 57 14.85 41.04 3.88
N GLY A 58 14.87 41.93 2.88
CA GLY A 58 15.72 43.10 2.86
C GLY A 58 14.87 44.33 2.60
N GLY A 59 15.18 45.44 3.28
CA GLY A 59 14.61 46.74 2.93
C GLY A 59 15.07 47.14 1.53
N LEU A 60 14.14 47.62 0.71
CA LEU A 60 14.48 48.20 -0.58
C LEU A 60 15.27 49.49 -0.32
N LEU A 61 16.59 49.47 -0.55
CA LEU A 61 17.37 50.70 -0.50
C LEU A 61 16.87 51.63 -1.61
N PRO A 62 16.76 52.95 -1.35
CA PRO A 62 16.36 53.94 -2.35
C PRO A 62 17.39 54.15 -3.48
N VAL A 63 18.40 53.28 -3.57
CA VAL A 63 19.49 53.29 -4.58
C VAL A 63 19.05 52.67 -5.90
N LEU A 64 17.74 52.45 -6.11
CA LEU A 64 17.21 52.38 -7.46
C LEU A 64 17.33 53.79 -8.06
N ASN A 65 18.50 54.09 -8.62
CA ASN A 65 18.67 55.19 -9.58
C ASN A 65 17.79 54.85 -10.78
N TYR A 66 16.48 55.10 -10.63
CA TYR A 66 15.53 55.07 -11.70
C TYR A 66 15.96 56.18 -12.67
N SER A 67 16.73 55.79 -13.68
CA SER A 67 17.11 56.68 -14.76
C SER A 67 15.81 56.98 -15.48
N GLU A 68 15.37 58.22 -15.34
CA GLU A 68 14.21 58.87 -15.93
C GLU A 68 14.18 58.66 -17.45
N LYS A 69 13.81 57.46 -17.89
CA LYS A 69 13.76 57.05 -19.29
C LYS A 69 12.51 56.26 -19.68
N GLU A 70 11.53 56.18 -18.79
CA GLU A 70 10.23 55.58 -19.11
C GLU A 70 9.07 56.51 -18.71
N ASP A 71 8.07 56.56 -19.59
CA ASP A 71 6.88 57.43 -19.67
C ASP A 71 5.90 57.35 -18.47
N TRP A 72 6.34 56.86 -17.32
CA TRP A 72 5.49 56.64 -16.15
C TRP A 72 5.74 57.72 -15.10
N ASN A 73 4.83 58.70 -15.02
CA ASN A 73 4.89 59.82 -14.07
C ASN A 73 4.61 59.37 -12.62
N VAL A 74 5.55 58.64 -12.01
CA VAL A 74 5.39 58.11 -10.65
C VAL A 74 6.52 58.54 -9.73
N THR A 75 6.11 59.09 -8.59
CA THR A 75 7.00 59.58 -7.54
C THR A 75 7.80 58.44 -6.92
N THR A 76 9.08 58.67 -6.62
CA THR A 76 9.96 57.74 -5.91
C THR A 76 9.34 57.20 -4.61
N SER A 77 8.57 58.04 -3.90
CA SER A 77 7.84 57.65 -2.67
C SER A 77 6.78 56.56 -2.90
N TYR A 78 6.11 56.58 -4.06
CA TYR A 78 5.12 55.56 -4.43
C TYR A 78 5.80 54.23 -4.73
N ILE A 79 6.95 54.25 -5.40
CA ILE A 79 7.73 53.05 -5.72
C ILE A 79 8.21 52.39 -4.43
N THR A 80 8.81 53.14 -3.50
CA THR A 80 9.30 52.58 -2.23
C THR A 80 8.20 51.93 -1.38
N ARG A 81 6.94 52.38 -1.50
CA ARG A 81 5.82 51.85 -0.70
C ARG A 81 5.05 50.70 -1.35
N ASN A 82 5.03 50.64 -2.68
CA ASN A 82 4.19 49.70 -3.43
C ASN A 82 5.00 48.64 -4.21
N LEU A 83 6.33 48.79 -4.30
CA LEU A 83 7.19 47.82 -4.98
C LEU A 83 7.60 46.70 -4.02
N ALA A 84 7.35 45.46 -4.43
CA ALA A 84 7.89 44.26 -3.79
C ALA A 84 8.72 43.50 -4.83
N ILE A 85 9.98 43.18 -4.49
CA ILE A 85 10.85 42.37 -5.33
C ILE A 85 10.95 40.98 -4.68
N LEU A 86 10.60 39.95 -5.45
CA LEU A 86 10.64 38.56 -5.02
C LEU A 86 11.70 37.81 -5.83
N HIS A 87 12.71 37.28 -5.15
CA HIS A 87 13.72 36.42 -5.74
C HIS A 87 13.49 34.98 -5.28
N ILE A 88 13.20 34.09 -6.23
CA ILE A 88 13.02 32.66 -6.00
C ILE A 88 14.19 31.93 -6.65
N PHE A 89 15.00 31.24 -5.86
CA PHE A 89 16.14 30.48 -6.34
C PHE A 89 16.37 29.24 -5.47
N PHE A 90 17.06 28.24 -6.03
CA PHE A 90 17.48 27.07 -5.26
C PHE A 90 18.80 27.39 -4.56
N PRO A 91 18.89 27.25 -3.22
CA PRO A 91 20.11 27.57 -2.49
C PRO A 91 21.27 26.63 -2.82
N THR A 92 20.97 25.39 -3.22
CA THR A 92 21.93 24.37 -3.64
C THR A 92 21.45 23.66 -4.89
N GLY A 93 22.38 23.17 -5.72
CA GLY A 93 22.07 22.40 -6.93
C GLY A 93 21.92 20.89 -6.69
N GLN A 94 21.78 20.45 -5.44
CA GLN A 94 21.70 19.05 -5.05
C GLN A 94 20.37 18.78 -4.35
N PHE A 95 19.77 17.62 -4.63
CA PHE A 95 18.52 17.18 -4.03
C PHE A 95 18.75 15.90 -3.23
N THR A 96 18.27 15.86 -1.99
CA THR A 96 18.26 14.65 -1.18
C THR A 96 17.08 13.78 -1.59
N LYS A 97 17.34 12.52 -1.94
CA LYS A 97 16.31 11.54 -2.30
C LYS A 97 16.26 10.46 -1.23
N GLU A 98 15.13 10.38 -0.53
CA GLU A 98 14.83 9.32 0.43
C GLU A 98 13.95 8.27 -0.24
N VAL A 99 14.37 7.00 -0.20
CA VAL A 99 13.57 5.88 -0.73
C VAL A 99 13.37 4.86 0.38
N LYS A 100 12.12 4.48 0.62
CA LYS A 100 11.78 3.36 1.50
C LYS A 100 11.77 2.08 0.66
N ALA A 101 12.69 1.17 0.96
CA ALA A 101 12.71 -0.17 0.39
C ALA A 101 12.22 -1.19 1.42
N GLU A 102 11.73 -2.34 0.95
CA GLU A 102 11.39 -3.45 1.83
C GLU A 102 12.67 -3.97 2.52
N LEU A 103 12.68 -3.98 3.87
CA LEU A 103 13.88 -4.36 4.63
C LEU A 103 14.17 -5.87 4.59
N TYR A 104 13.16 -6.70 4.33
CA TYR A 104 13.29 -8.16 4.32
C TYR A 104 12.39 -8.76 3.24
N GLY A 105 13.00 -9.18 2.13
CA GLY A 105 12.32 -9.98 1.12
C GLY A 105 12.27 -11.46 1.51
N PHE A 106 11.38 -12.23 0.85
CA PHE A 106 11.37 -13.69 0.96
C PHE A 106 12.74 -14.31 0.64
N THR A 107 13.47 -13.73 -0.31
CA THR A 107 14.80 -14.15 -0.72
C THR A 107 15.82 -14.05 0.42
N GLU A 108 15.75 -12.99 1.23
CA GLU A 108 16.63 -12.77 2.38
C GLU A 108 16.46 -13.89 3.42
N ILE A 109 15.20 -14.23 3.72
CA ILE A 109 14.83 -15.27 4.68
C ILE A 109 15.33 -16.63 4.19
N LEU A 110 15.07 -16.95 2.92
CA LEU A 110 15.51 -18.21 2.32
C LEU A 110 17.03 -18.32 2.30
N SER A 111 17.74 -17.23 2.02
CA SER A 111 19.21 -17.20 2.01
C SER A 111 19.77 -17.46 3.40
N ASN A 112 19.22 -16.82 4.43
CA ASN A 112 19.74 -16.92 5.80
C ASN A 112 19.44 -18.30 6.42
N VAL A 113 18.22 -18.81 6.23
CA VAL A 113 17.83 -20.15 6.71
C VAL A 113 18.54 -21.25 5.92
N GLY A 114 18.58 -21.14 4.59
CA GLY A 114 19.24 -22.11 3.72
C GLY A 114 20.74 -22.23 3.98
N GLY A 115 21.42 -21.10 4.23
CA GLY A 115 22.83 -21.07 4.59
C GLY A 115 23.11 -21.78 5.91
N LEU A 116 22.33 -21.50 6.94
CA LEU A 116 22.48 -22.15 8.26
C LEU A 116 22.14 -23.64 8.22
N LEU A 117 21.06 -24.03 7.53
CA LEU A 117 20.67 -25.43 7.40
C LEU A 117 21.70 -26.24 6.61
N SER A 118 22.25 -25.68 5.53
CA SER A 118 23.28 -26.34 4.74
C SER A 118 24.59 -26.49 5.52
N LEU A 119 24.96 -25.51 6.34
CA LEU A 119 26.21 -25.54 7.11
C LEU A 119 26.12 -26.47 8.32
N CYS A 120 25.02 -26.42 9.08
CA CYS A 120 24.90 -27.15 10.34
C CYS A 120 24.35 -28.57 10.18
N MET A 121 23.41 -28.80 9.26
CA MET A 121 22.79 -30.12 9.04
C MET A 121 23.33 -30.84 7.81
N GLY A 122 24.09 -30.17 6.94
CA GLY A 122 24.52 -30.74 5.65
C GLY A 122 23.35 -31.07 4.72
N PHE A 123 22.17 -30.49 5.00
CA PHE A 123 20.91 -30.80 4.34
C PHE A 123 20.59 -29.73 3.29
N SER A 124 20.23 -30.16 2.08
CA SER A 124 19.99 -29.30 0.92
C SER A 124 18.56 -29.47 0.36
N PHE A 125 18.19 -28.64 -0.61
CA PHE A 125 16.88 -28.74 -1.27
C PHE A 125 16.66 -30.11 -1.94
N LEU A 126 17.73 -30.70 -2.48
CA LEU A 126 17.66 -32.03 -3.11
C LEU A 126 17.27 -33.13 -2.11
N SER A 127 17.76 -33.06 -0.87
CA SER A 127 17.40 -34.02 0.17
C SER A 127 15.97 -33.85 0.68
N ILE A 128 15.38 -32.64 0.60
CA ILE A 128 13.94 -32.44 0.86
C ILE A 128 13.11 -33.16 -0.21
N ILE A 129 13.47 -33.00 -1.48
CA ILE A 129 12.76 -33.64 -2.60
C ILE A 129 12.82 -35.15 -2.46
N GLU A 130 13.99 -35.71 -2.14
CA GLU A 130 14.16 -37.14 -1.93
C GLU A 130 13.32 -37.65 -0.74
N MET A 131 13.29 -36.91 0.37
CA MET A 131 12.44 -37.25 1.51
C MET A 131 10.95 -37.21 1.15
N LEU A 132 10.50 -36.19 0.42
CA LEU A 132 9.13 -36.08 -0.07
C LEU A 132 8.77 -37.22 -1.03
N TYR A 133 9.67 -37.59 -1.93
CA TYR A 133 9.50 -38.73 -2.83
C TYR A 133 9.35 -40.03 -2.04
N PHE A 134 10.22 -40.28 -1.06
CA PHE A 134 10.15 -41.49 -0.26
C PHE A 134 8.90 -41.55 0.61
N VAL A 135 8.52 -40.42 1.24
CA VAL A 135 7.31 -40.32 2.06
C VAL A 135 6.06 -40.50 1.21
N THR A 136 5.94 -39.80 0.07
CA THR A 136 4.76 -39.94 -0.81
C THR A 136 4.64 -41.33 -1.38
N VAL A 137 5.72 -41.91 -1.92
CA VAL A 137 5.70 -43.28 -2.48
C VAL A 137 5.40 -44.31 -1.39
N LYS A 138 6.04 -44.25 -0.22
CA LYS A 138 5.75 -45.19 0.87
C LYS A 138 4.36 -45.01 1.46
N MET A 139 3.91 -43.78 1.69
CA MET A 139 2.57 -43.50 2.22
C MET A 139 1.50 -43.95 1.23
N LEU A 140 1.65 -43.67 -0.07
CA LEU A 140 0.72 -44.13 -1.11
C LEU A 140 0.73 -45.65 -1.25
N CYS A 141 1.90 -46.31 -1.31
CA CYS A 141 1.97 -47.77 -1.35
C CYS A 141 1.33 -48.41 -0.12
N ASN A 142 1.61 -47.90 1.08
CA ASN A 142 1.06 -48.46 2.31
C ASN A 142 -0.45 -48.20 2.42
N TRP A 143 -0.93 -47.05 1.96
CA TRP A 143 -2.36 -46.72 1.89
C TRP A 143 -3.09 -47.60 0.88
N LEU A 144 -2.52 -47.83 -0.31
CA LEU A 144 -3.05 -48.73 -1.33
C LEU A 144 -3.06 -50.19 -0.87
N LEU A 145 -2.01 -50.67 -0.20
CA LEU A 145 -1.96 -52.03 0.37
C LEU A 145 -2.95 -52.22 1.51
N THR A 146 -3.13 -51.21 2.37
CA THR A 146 -4.15 -51.22 3.43
C THR A 146 -5.57 -51.23 2.85
N ASN A 147 -5.81 -50.47 1.77
CA ASN A 147 -7.07 -50.48 1.05
C ASN A 147 -7.32 -51.82 0.33
N LYS A 148 -6.28 -52.47 -0.21
CA LYS A 148 -6.39 -53.83 -0.76
C LYS A 148 -6.68 -54.87 0.32
N LYS A 149 -6.05 -54.80 1.51
CA LYS A 149 -6.38 -55.68 2.64
C LYS A 149 -7.81 -55.48 3.14
N LYS A 150 -8.32 -54.24 3.18
CA LYS A 150 -9.75 -53.97 3.48
C LYS A 150 -10.67 -54.53 2.39
N LYS A 151 -10.30 -54.42 1.11
CA LYS A 151 -11.08 -54.95 -0.02
C LYS A 151 -11.09 -56.48 -0.06
N ILE A 152 -9.97 -57.12 0.28
CA ILE A 152 -9.80 -58.59 0.36
C ILE A 152 -10.53 -59.13 1.60
N ARG A 153 -10.34 -58.57 2.80
CA ARG A 153 -11.12 -58.97 4.00
C ARG A 153 -12.63 -58.85 3.79
N ARG A 154 -13.10 -57.75 3.18
CA ARG A 154 -14.53 -57.57 2.86
C ARG A 154 -15.06 -58.59 1.84
N ASN A 155 -14.19 -59.16 1.00
CA ASN A 155 -14.54 -60.19 0.02
C ASN A 155 -14.49 -61.60 0.66
N ASP A 156 -13.58 -61.83 1.61
CA ASP A 156 -13.48 -63.05 2.40
C ASP A 156 -14.65 -63.19 3.39
N ASP A 157 -15.08 -62.09 4.04
CA ASP A 157 -16.29 -62.05 4.88
C ASP A 157 -17.57 -62.34 4.05
N PHE A 158 -17.61 -61.89 2.79
CA PHE A 158 -18.71 -62.14 1.86
C PHE A 158 -18.70 -63.58 1.31
N GLN A 159 -17.53 -64.21 1.15
CA GLN A 159 -17.43 -65.63 0.82
C GLN A 159 -17.74 -66.54 2.00
N LEU A 160 -17.37 -66.17 3.23
CA LEU A 160 -17.72 -66.93 4.44
C LEU A 160 -19.25 -66.94 4.67
N TYR A 161 -19.93 -65.82 4.39
CA TYR A 161 -21.40 -65.73 4.40
C TYR A 161 -22.07 -66.62 3.33
N ASN A 162 -21.44 -66.78 2.16
CA ASN A 162 -21.96 -67.60 1.06
C ASN A 162 -21.59 -69.09 1.15
N SER A 163 -20.48 -69.45 1.80
CA SER A 163 -20.08 -70.85 2.03
C SER A 163 -20.81 -71.49 3.21
N VAL A 164 -21.26 -70.68 4.16
CA VAL A 164 -22.15 -71.09 5.26
C VAL A 164 -23.59 -70.89 4.78
N GLY A 165 -24.00 -71.70 3.79
CA GLY A 165 -25.39 -71.89 3.43
C GLY A 165 -26.15 -72.57 4.57
N VAL A 166 -26.37 -71.87 5.68
CA VAL A 166 -27.19 -72.35 6.79
C VAL A 166 -28.63 -71.91 6.53
N THR A 167 -29.35 -72.87 5.98
CA THR A 167 -30.80 -73.04 6.11
C THR A 167 -31.30 -72.69 7.51
N LYS A 168 -32.42 -71.95 7.56
CA LYS A 168 -33.34 -71.79 8.72
C LYS A 168 -32.72 -71.18 9.98
N PHE A 169 -33.36 -70.17 10.58
CA PHE A 169 -34.22 -70.42 11.74
C PHE A 169 -35.25 -69.29 11.93
N PRO A 170 -36.43 -69.62 12.48
CA PRO A 170 -37.56 -68.73 12.71
C PRO A 170 -37.59 -68.18 14.15
N PHE A 171 -38.65 -67.42 14.45
CA PHE A 171 -39.14 -66.95 15.75
C PHE A 171 -38.44 -65.72 16.35
N LEU A 172 -39.09 -64.54 16.43
CA LEU A 172 -40.19 -64.19 17.35
C LEU A 172 -39.87 -64.57 18.81
N LYS A 173 -39.31 -63.64 19.58
CA LYS A 173 -40.02 -62.88 20.64
C LYS A 173 -39.12 -61.76 21.17
#